data_AF-A0A1C7FGW6-F1
#
_entry.id   AF-A0A1C7FGW6-F1
#
_cell.length_a   1.000
_cell.length_b   1.000
_cell.length_c   1.000
_cell.angle_alpha   90.00
_cell.angle_beta   90.00
_cell.angle_gamma   90.00
#
_symmetry.space_group_name_H-M   'P 1'
#
loop_
_entity.id
_entity.type
_entity.pdbx_description
1 polymer ?
#
loop_
_entity_poly.entity_id
_entity_poly.type
_entity_poly.pdbx_seq_one_letter_code
_entity_poly.pdbx_strand_id
1 'polypeptide(L)'
;MMTSLTNWTIPEWNLAQTIGMVAFFIGATAFLHSDGRRFRLHLMLFQIVLCSHFVMMGALVAAFGCGISAIRSYASTKTQSTPVMLFFIAMLWVMGVPQLEHYYEILTIFGSSVATYALFKMQGITMRLLVMFNSFCWFINNFLLGSIGGTLMELTFIMVNSVTILRMYYTRPIANH
;
A
#
# COMPACT_ATOMS: atom_id res chain seq x y z
N MET A 1 -6.45 -47.80 -16.27
CA MET A 1 -5.39 -47.24 -15.41
C MET A 1 -4.39 -46.44 -16.25
N MET A 2 -4.86 -45.40 -16.98
CA MET A 2 -3.98 -44.51 -17.79
C MET A 2 -4.75 -43.29 -18.34
N THR A 3 -5.48 -42.54 -17.51
CA THR A 3 -6.17 -41.30 -17.94
C THR A 3 -5.99 -40.12 -16.97
N SER A 4 -5.01 -40.18 -16.06
CA SER A 4 -4.79 -39.13 -15.05
C SER A 4 -3.57 -38.23 -15.33
N LEU A 5 -3.09 -38.13 -16.57
CA LEU A 5 -1.86 -37.37 -16.89
C LEU A 5 -2.05 -36.19 -17.87
N THR A 6 -3.28 -35.74 -18.12
CA THR A 6 -3.54 -34.60 -19.04
C THR A 6 -4.39 -33.47 -18.46
N ASN A 7 -4.70 -33.48 -17.16
CA ASN A 7 -5.29 -32.33 -16.47
C ASN A 7 -4.23 -31.52 -15.70
N TRP A 8 -3.07 -31.30 -16.32
CA TRP A 8 -2.28 -30.12 -15.98
C TRP A 8 -2.95 -28.94 -16.68
N THR A 9 -4.14 -28.58 -16.21
CA THR A 9 -4.75 -27.29 -16.55
C THR A 9 -3.73 -26.27 -16.10
N ILE A 10 -3.03 -25.66 -17.06
CA ILE A 10 -2.30 -24.42 -16.84
C ILE A 10 -3.27 -23.55 -16.03
N PRO A 11 -2.90 -23.04 -14.84
CA PRO A 11 -3.80 -22.21 -14.07
C PRO A 11 -4.31 -21.15 -15.03
N GLU A 12 -5.62 -21.12 -15.30
CA GLU A 12 -6.15 -20.10 -16.19
C GLU A 12 -5.59 -18.78 -15.68
N TRP A 13 -4.84 -18.07 -16.51
CA TRP A 13 -4.30 -16.78 -16.15
C TRP A 13 -5.49 -15.87 -15.93
N ASN A 14 -6.00 -15.91 -14.70
CA ASN A 14 -7.20 -15.24 -14.31
C ASN A 14 -6.85 -13.77 -14.42
N LEU A 15 -7.49 -13.05 -15.33
CA LEU A 15 -7.18 -11.65 -15.64
C LEU A 15 -7.02 -10.82 -14.36
N ALA A 16 -7.76 -11.17 -13.30
CA ALA A 16 -7.60 -10.62 -11.96
C ALA A 16 -6.14 -10.73 -11.44
N GLN A 17 -5.52 -11.91 -11.46
CA GLN A 17 -4.13 -12.12 -10.99
C GLN A 17 -3.11 -11.34 -11.83
N THR A 18 -3.29 -11.29 -13.15
CA THR A 18 -2.45 -10.45 -14.03
C THR A 18 -2.53 -8.98 -13.64
N ILE A 19 -3.74 -8.47 -13.38
CA ILE A 19 -3.95 -7.09 -12.93
C ILE A 19 -3.34 -6.87 -11.54
N GLY A 20 -3.43 -7.85 -10.64
CA GLY A 20 -2.78 -7.81 -9.33
C GLY A 20 -1.26 -7.70 -9.44
N MET A 21 -0.63 -8.46 -10.34
CA MET A 21 0.81 -8.36 -10.61
C MET A 21 1.20 -7.00 -11.21
N VAL A 22 0.38 -6.47 -12.12
CA VAL A 22 0.59 -5.11 -12.66
C VAL A 22 0.49 -4.06 -11.55
N ALA A 23 -0.49 -4.17 -10.65
CA ALA A 23 -0.60 -3.30 -9.49
C ALA A 23 0.67 -3.35 -8.64
N PHE A 24 1.18 -4.54 -8.34
CA PHE A 24 2.42 -4.73 -7.57
C PHE A 24 3.61 -3.98 -8.20
N PHE A 25 3.82 -4.10 -9.52
CA PHE A 25 4.91 -3.38 -10.20
C PHE A 25 4.71 -1.87 -10.17
N ILE A 26 3.49 -1.38 -10.40
CA ILE A 26 3.18 0.05 -10.29
C ILE A 26 3.47 0.55 -8.87
N GLY A 27 3.07 -0.20 -7.85
CA GLY A 27 3.37 0.08 -6.45
C GLY A 27 4.87 0.20 -6.20
N ALA A 28 5.67 -0.77 -6.67
CA ALA A 28 7.12 -0.73 -6.55
C ALA A 28 7.72 0.52 -7.22
N THR A 29 7.25 0.89 -8.41
CA THR A 29 7.70 2.14 -9.08
C THR A 29 7.29 3.39 -8.33
N ALA A 30 6.16 3.39 -7.62
CA ALA A 30 5.76 4.51 -6.77
C ALA A 30 6.85 4.81 -5.74
N PHE A 31 7.34 3.78 -5.06
CA PHE A 31 8.35 3.92 -4.02
C PHE A 31 9.72 4.36 -4.53
N LEU A 32 10.06 4.15 -5.82
CA LEU A 32 11.30 4.64 -6.43
C LEU A 32 11.35 6.16 -6.64
N HIS A 33 10.21 6.85 -6.63
CA HIS A 33 10.15 8.27 -6.96
C HIS A 33 10.54 9.19 -5.81
N SER A 34 11.74 9.78 -5.82
CA SER A 34 12.19 10.72 -4.78
C SER A 34 11.29 11.96 -4.61
N ASP A 35 10.53 12.35 -5.65
CA ASP A 35 9.55 13.44 -5.60
C ASP A 35 8.26 12.99 -4.88
N GLY A 36 7.96 13.63 -3.75
CA GLY A 36 6.79 13.33 -2.92
C GLY A 36 5.44 13.50 -3.64
N ARG A 37 5.34 14.40 -4.63
CA ARG A 37 4.12 14.54 -5.45
C ARG A 37 3.96 13.35 -6.39
N ARG A 38 5.03 12.94 -7.07
CA ARG A 38 5.01 11.77 -7.98
C ARG A 38 4.76 10.48 -7.21
N PHE A 39 5.35 10.35 -6.02
CA PHE A 39 5.11 9.25 -5.09
C PHE A 39 3.61 9.08 -4.79
N ARG A 40 2.95 10.15 -4.33
CA ARG A 40 1.51 10.10 -3.99
C ARG A 40 0.61 9.76 -5.19
N LEU A 41 0.93 10.29 -6.37
CA LEU A 41 0.17 10.00 -7.59
C LEU A 41 0.34 8.55 -8.03
N HIS A 42 1.55 7.99 -7.98
CA HIS A 42 1.76 6.57 -8.28
C HIS A 42 1.12 5.67 -7.23
N LEU A 43 1.10 6.07 -5.95
CA LEU A 43 0.41 5.35 -4.89
C LEU A 43 -1.11 5.29 -5.14
N MET A 44 -1.70 6.41 -5.58
CA MET A 44 -3.09 6.46 -6.04
C MET A 44 -3.33 5.52 -7.22
N LEU A 45 -2.48 5.58 -8.26
CA LEU A 45 -2.63 4.72 -9.45
C LEU A 45 -2.55 3.24 -9.08
N PHE A 46 -1.57 2.86 -8.25
CA PHE A 46 -1.46 1.51 -7.69
C PHE A 46 -2.76 1.09 -7.00
N GLN A 47 -3.31 1.92 -6.12
CA GLN A 47 -4.53 1.63 -5.37
C GLN A 47 -5.77 1.49 -6.27
N ILE A 48 -5.83 2.23 -7.39
CA ILE A 48 -6.90 2.08 -8.38
C ILE A 48 -6.80 0.73 -9.09
N VAL A 49 -5.60 0.34 -9.54
CA VAL A 49 -5.40 -0.95 -10.22
C VAL A 49 -5.67 -2.11 -9.24
N LEU A 50 -5.24 -1.97 -7.98
CA LEU A 50 -5.51 -2.96 -6.94
C LEU A 50 -7.00 -3.05 -6.58
N CYS A 51 -7.72 -1.91 -6.59
CA CYS A 51 -9.18 -1.89 -6.46
C CYS A 51 -9.84 -2.72 -7.56
N SER A 52 -9.46 -2.51 -8.83
CA SER A 52 -9.97 -3.30 -9.96
C SER A 52 -9.68 -4.80 -9.78
N HIS A 53 -8.48 -5.17 -9.33
CA HIS A 53 -8.14 -6.55 -8.99
C HIS A 53 -9.12 -7.15 -7.97
N PHE A 54 -9.38 -6.45 -6.85
CA PHE A 54 -10.29 -6.94 -5.81
C PHE A 54 -11.75 -7.01 -6.26
N VAL A 55 -12.20 -6.08 -7.11
CA VAL A 55 -13.55 -6.18 -7.73
C VAL A 55 -13.67 -7.45 -8.55
N MET A 56 -12.65 -7.78 -9.35
CA MET A 56 -12.66 -8.99 -10.18
C MET A 56 -12.58 -10.28 -9.36
N MET A 57 -11.97 -10.22 -8.17
CA MET A 57 -11.97 -11.31 -7.18
C MET A 57 -13.28 -11.41 -6.37
N GLY A 58 -14.24 -10.50 -6.57
CA GLY A 58 -15.48 -10.42 -5.79
C GLY A 58 -15.30 -9.89 -4.36
N ALA A 59 -14.11 -9.41 -4.00
CA ALA A 59 -13.76 -8.91 -2.67
C ALA A 59 -14.11 -7.41 -2.52
N LEU A 60 -15.42 -7.10 -2.46
CA LEU A 60 -15.90 -5.71 -2.46
C LEU A 60 -15.37 -4.88 -1.29
N VAL A 61 -15.26 -5.46 -0.09
CA VAL A 61 -14.75 -4.74 1.10
C VAL A 61 -13.31 -4.26 0.87
N ALA A 62 -12.45 -5.12 0.34
CA ALA A 62 -11.06 -4.78 0.00
C ALA A 62 -10.98 -3.75 -1.14
N ALA A 63 -11.86 -3.87 -2.14
CA ALA A 63 -11.96 -2.91 -3.24
C ALA A 63 -12.34 -1.50 -2.73
N PHE A 64 -13.35 -1.38 -1.86
CA PHE A 64 -13.71 -0.09 -1.26
C PHE A 64 -12.56 0.49 -0.43
N GLY A 65 -11.86 -0.33 0.37
CA GLY A 65 -10.68 0.11 1.12
C GLY A 65 -9.57 0.65 0.22
N CYS A 66 -9.32 0.00 -0.92
CA CYS A 66 -8.36 0.46 -1.93
C CYS A 66 -8.82 1.77 -2.58
N GLY A 67 -10.11 1.89 -2.94
CA GLY A 67 -10.68 3.11 -3.51
C GLY A 67 -10.59 4.31 -2.58
N ILE A 68 -10.95 4.17 -1.31
CA ILE A 68 -10.81 5.22 -0.30
C ILE A 68 -9.34 5.62 -0.16
N SER A 69 -8.44 4.64 -0.15
CA SER A 69 -7.01 4.89 -0.08
C SER A 69 -6.49 5.65 -1.30
N ALA A 70 -6.98 5.35 -2.51
CA ALA A 70 -6.64 6.09 -3.72
C ALA A 70 -7.07 7.56 -3.64
N ILE A 71 -8.31 7.80 -3.20
CA ILE A 71 -8.84 9.16 -3.01
C ILE A 71 -8.02 9.92 -1.96
N ARG A 72 -7.65 9.26 -0.87
CA ARG A 72 -6.79 9.82 0.19
C ARG A 72 -5.41 10.21 -0.35
N SER A 73 -4.76 9.34 -1.12
CA SER A 73 -3.47 9.61 -1.76
C SER A 73 -3.55 10.81 -2.71
N TYR A 74 -4.63 10.92 -3.49
CA TYR A 74 -4.90 12.08 -4.33
C TYR A 74 -5.14 13.36 -3.52
N ALA A 75 -6.01 13.29 -2.52
CA ALA A 75 -6.36 14.41 -1.64
C ALA A 75 -5.13 14.97 -0.92
N SER A 76 -4.22 14.10 -0.48
CA SER A 76 -2.94 14.49 0.12
C SER A 76 -1.99 15.19 -0.86
N THR A 77 -2.17 14.99 -2.17
CA THR A 77 -1.41 15.70 -3.20
C THR A 77 -1.94 17.11 -3.43
N LYS A 78 -3.25 17.30 -3.32
CA LYS A 78 -3.92 18.59 -3.58
C LYS A 78 -4.04 19.47 -2.34
N THR A 79 -4.14 18.86 -1.17
CA THR A 79 -4.42 19.55 0.09
C THR A 79 -3.54 19.00 1.21
N GLN A 80 -3.15 19.86 2.14
CA GLN A 80 -2.43 19.49 3.36
C GLN A 80 -3.27 19.88 4.61
N SER A 81 -4.60 19.87 4.43
CA SER A 81 -5.58 20.32 5.41
C SER A 81 -5.73 19.30 6.54
N THR A 82 -5.65 19.77 7.79
CA THR A 82 -5.81 18.90 8.98
C THR A 82 -7.21 18.27 9.07
N PRO A 83 -8.31 19.00 8.84
CA PRO A 83 -9.65 18.40 8.79
C PRO A 83 -9.78 17.23 7.79
N VAL A 84 -9.24 17.39 6.58
CA VAL A 84 -9.31 16.33 5.54
C VAL A 84 -8.52 15.10 5.97
N MET A 85 -7.33 15.29 6.55
CA MET A 85 -6.54 14.19 7.11
C MET A 85 -7.30 13.46 8.23
N LEU A 86 -7.88 14.20 9.18
CA LEU A 86 -8.64 13.62 10.28
C LEU A 86 -9.89 12.88 9.80
N PHE A 87 -10.56 13.38 8.77
CA PHE A 87 -11.66 12.68 8.12
C PHE A 87 -11.23 11.29 7.61
N PHE A 88 -10.11 11.19 6.90
CA PHE A 88 -9.62 9.88 6.42
C PHE A 88 -9.17 8.96 7.56
N ILE A 89 -8.55 9.50 8.61
CA ILE A 89 -8.18 8.70 9.79
C ILE A 89 -9.44 8.20 10.49
N ALA A 90 -10.43 9.06 10.76
CA ALA A 90 -11.68 8.65 11.38
C ALA A 90 -12.39 7.58 10.54
N MET A 91 -12.45 7.76 9.22
CA MET A 91 -13.04 6.78 8.31
C MET A 91 -12.32 5.43 8.37
N LEU A 92 -10.98 5.43 8.41
CA LEU A 92 -10.18 4.21 8.56
C LEU A 92 -10.49 3.46 9.85
N TRP A 93 -10.64 4.16 10.98
CA TRP A 93 -10.98 3.51 12.26
C TRP A 93 -12.42 2.99 12.27
N VAL A 94 -13.38 3.80 11.80
CA VAL A 94 -14.81 3.43 11.76
C VAL A 94 -15.04 2.23 10.83
N MET A 95 -14.32 2.16 9.71
CA MET A 95 -14.40 1.05 8.74
C MET A 95 -13.35 -0.05 8.97
N GLY A 96 -12.51 0.06 10.00
CA GLY A 96 -11.47 -0.91 10.29
C GLY A 96 -11.75 -1.71 11.55
N VAL A 97 -12.26 -1.05 12.60
CA VAL A 97 -12.49 -1.68 13.91
C VAL A 97 -13.58 -2.76 13.87
N PRO A 98 -14.74 -2.56 13.22
CA PRO A 98 -15.72 -3.64 13.03
C PRO A 98 -15.17 -4.82 12.21
N GLN A 99 -14.12 -4.53 11.43
CA GLN A 99 -13.33 -5.37 10.54
C GLN A 99 -12.57 -6.50 11.22
N LEU A 100 -12.24 -6.25 12.49
CA LEU A 100 -11.19 -6.96 13.20
C LEU A 100 -11.62 -8.38 13.54
N GLU A 101 -11.02 -9.36 12.89
CA GLU A 101 -11.13 -10.77 13.26
C GLU A 101 -10.06 -11.13 14.30
N HIS A 102 -8.94 -10.42 14.29
CA HIS A 102 -7.81 -10.68 15.17
C HIS A 102 -7.26 -9.41 15.83
N TYR A 103 -6.86 -9.52 17.10
CA TYR A 103 -6.35 -8.38 17.88
C TYR A 103 -5.14 -7.68 17.23
N TYR A 104 -4.29 -8.42 16.50
CA TYR A 104 -3.10 -7.86 15.86
C TYR A 104 -3.41 -7.02 14.61
N GLU A 105 -4.61 -7.10 14.03
CA GLU A 105 -5.04 -6.27 12.91
C GLU A 105 -5.17 -4.79 13.30
N ILE A 106 -5.36 -4.48 14.59
CA ILE A 106 -5.35 -3.08 15.07
C ILE A 106 -4.04 -2.36 14.74
N LEU A 107 -2.93 -3.12 14.61
CA LEU A 107 -1.63 -2.60 14.23
C LEU A 107 -1.66 -1.99 12.82
N THR A 108 -2.42 -2.56 11.88
CA THR A 108 -2.51 -2.02 10.50
C THR A 108 -3.37 -0.77 10.45
N ILE A 109 -4.40 -0.67 11.30
CA ILE A 109 -5.21 0.55 11.45
C ILE A 109 -4.35 1.68 12.02
N PHE A 110 -3.55 1.38 13.06
CA PHE A 110 -2.62 2.35 13.63
C PHE A 110 -1.55 2.77 12.62
N GLY A 111 -0.89 1.81 11.97
CA GLY A 111 0.10 2.07 10.92
C GLY A 111 -0.47 2.94 9.79
N SER A 112 -1.68 2.62 9.32
CA SER A 112 -2.35 3.35 8.23
C SER A 112 -2.75 4.77 8.65
N SER A 113 -3.04 4.99 9.93
CA SER A 113 -3.27 6.32 10.49
C SER A 113 -1.99 7.16 10.47
N VAL A 114 -0.88 6.57 10.91
CA VAL A 114 0.46 7.20 10.88
C VAL A 114 0.89 7.51 9.45
N ALA A 115 0.69 6.60 8.50
CA ALA A 115 0.96 6.86 7.09
C ALA A 115 0.08 7.97 6.53
N THR A 116 -1.20 8.03 6.91
CA THR A 116 -2.10 9.12 6.47
C THR A 116 -1.62 10.47 6.99
N TYR A 117 -1.25 10.54 8.26
CA TYR A 117 -0.62 11.73 8.81
C TYR A 117 0.65 12.11 8.04
N ALA A 118 1.51 11.14 7.74
CA ALA A 118 2.73 11.35 6.97
C ALA A 118 2.46 11.93 5.57
N LEU A 119 1.45 11.41 4.85
CA LEU A 119 1.12 11.89 3.50
C LEU A 119 0.65 13.36 3.48
N PHE A 120 -0.05 13.78 4.54
CA PHE A 120 -0.69 15.10 4.65
C PHE A 120 0.13 16.16 5.37
N LYS A 121 1.13 15.78 6.16
CA LYS A 121 1.90 16.71 7.01
C LYS A 121 3.40 16.61 6.85
N MET A 122 3.92 15.50 6.31
CA MET A 122 5.35 15.28 6.19
C MET A 122 5.79 15.30 4.73
N GLN A 123 7.07 15.59 4.53
CA GLN A 123 7.69 15.59 3.22
C GLN A 123 9.08 14.94 3.28
N GLY A 124 9.61 14.55 2.12
CA GLY A 124 10.95 14.00 2.00
C GLY A 124 11.13 12.67 2.74
N ILE A 125 12.23 12.55 3.49
CA ILE A 125 12.64 11.30 4.15
C ILE A 125 11.69 10.94 5.31
N THR A 126 11.25 11.91 6.11
CA THR A 126 10.35 11.65 7.26
C THR A 126 9.04 11.02 6.83
N MET A 127 8.45 11.53 5.74
CA MET A 127 7.25 10.94 5.13
C MET A 127 7.48 9.47 4.76
N ARG A 128 8.63 9.16 4.15
CA ARG A 128 8.96 7.80 3.71
C ARG A 128 9.20 6.84 4.86
N LEU A 129 9.83 7.29 5.96
CA LEU A 129 10.02 6.47 7.15
C LEU A 129 8.68 6.09 7.81
N LEU A 130 7.74 7.03 7.91
CA LEU A 130 6.42 6.77 8.47
C LEU A 130 5.57 5.86 7.57
N VAL A 131 5.67 6.02 6.25
CA VAL A 131 5.05 5.06 5.30
C VAL A 131 5.71 3.69 5.39
N MET A 132 7.03 3.62 5.60
CA MET A 132 7.74 2.36 5.80
C MET A 132 7.28 1.64 7.07
N PHE A 133 7.08 2.39 8.16
CA PHE A 133 6.50 1.86 9.39
C PHE A 133 5.13 1.23 9.14
N ASN A 134 4.25 1.90 8.40
CA ASN A 134 2.98 1.32 7.97
C ASN A 134 3.16 0.02 7.18
N SER A 135 4.11 -0.03 6.23
CA SER A 135 4.38 -1.26 5.48
C SER A 135 4.86 -2.40 6.37
N PHE A 136 5.62 -2.14 7.44
CA PHE A 136 5.96 -3.17 8.42
C PHE A 136 4.72 -3.67 9.19
N CYS A 137 3.82 -2.77 9.59
CA CYS A 137 2.55 -3.16 10.22
C CYS A 137 1.73 -4.09 9.31
N TRP A 138 1.59 -3.72 8.04
CA TRP A 138 0.88 -4.54 7.04
C TRP A 138 1.61 -5.85 6.71
N PHE A 139 2.94 -5.85 6.65
CA PHE A 139 3.73 -7.06 6.47
C PHE A 139 3.45 -8.07 7.59
N ILE A 140 3.52 -7.64 8.86
CA ILE A 140 3.26 -8.53 10.01
C ILE A 140 1.85 -9.09 9.92
N ASN A 141 0.86 -8.24 9.64
CA ASN A 141 -0.52 -8.67 9.52
C ASN A 141 -0.74 -9.67 8.36
N ASN A 142 -0.23 -9.36 7.17
CA ASN A 142 -0.33 -10.24 6.00
C ASN A 142 0.40 -11.57 6.22
N PHE A 143 1.52 -11.55 6.94
CA PHE A 143 2.28 -12.75 7.29
C PHE A 143 1.48 -13.64 8.26
N LEU A 144 0.88 -13.05 9.30
CA LEU A 144 0.05 -13.76 10.27
C LEU A 144 -1.25 -14.31 9.66
N LEU A 145 -1.87 -13.57 8.73
CA LEU A 145 -3.03 -14.01 7.96
C LEU A 145 -2.69 -15.05 6.88
N GLY A 146 -1.41 -15.34 6.63
CA GLY A 146 -0.97 -16.27 5.60
C GLY A 146 -1.12 -15.76 4.15
N SER A 147 -1.29 -14.45 3.96
CA SER A 147 -1.41 -13.83 2.63
C SER A 147 -0.04 -13.70 1.95
N ILE A 148 0.32 -14.68 1.13
CA ILE A 148 1.61 -14.71 0.40
C ILE A 148 1.76 -13.47 -0.50
N GLY A 149 0.72 -13.12 -1.25
CA GLY A 149 0.73 -11.97 -2.16
C GLY A 149 0.90 -10.64 -1.41
N GLY A 150 0.15 -10.43 -0.32
CA GLY A 150 0.26 -9.23 0.50
C GLY A 150 1.62 -9.12 1.20
N THR A 151 2.15 -10.24 1.69
CA THR A 151 3.47 -10.31 2.34
C THR A 151 4.59 -9.93 1.37
N LEU A 152 4.60 -10.52 0.16
CA LEU A 152 5.59 -10.19 -0.88
C LEU A 152 5.50 -8.74 -1.34
N MET A 153 4.28 -8.21 -1.47
CA MET A 153 4.02 -6.81 -1.80
C MET A 153 4.64 -5.86 -0.78
N GLU A 154 4.31 -6.01 0.49
CA GLU A 154 4.82 -5.12 1.54
C GLU A 154 6.34 -5.25 1.72
N LEU A 155 6.87 -6.47 1.63
CA LEU A 155 8.31 -6.69 1.69
C LEU A 155 9.04 -5.95 0.56
N THR A 156 8.49 -6.00 -0.67
CA THR A 156 9.05 -5.28 -1.82
C THR A 156 8.99 -3.76 -1.59
N PHE A 157 7.87 -3.24 -1.09
CA PHE A 157 7.74 -1.83 -0.79
C PHE A 157 8.74 -1.37 0.27
N ILE A 158 8.97 -2.16 1.32
CA ILE A 158 9.98 -1.90 2.34
C ILE A 158 11.38 -1.82 1.70
N MET A 159 11.76 -2.80 0.88
CA MET A 159 13.07 -2.83 0.22
C MET A 159 13.29 -1.63 -0.70
N VAL A 160 12.33 -1.37 -1.60
CA VAL A 160 12.42 -0.27 -2.57
C VAL A 160 12.40 1.09 -1.89
N ASN A 161 11.57 1.25 -0.86
CA ASN A 161 11.51 2.49 -0.08
C ASN A 161 12.82 2.72 0.68
N SER A 162 13.44 1.67 1.24
CA SER A 162 14.73 1.76 1.92
C SER A 162 15.84 2.25 1.00
N VAL A 163 15.95 1.68 -0.21
CA VAL A 163 16.91 2.13 -1.24
C VAL A 163 16.68 3.60 -1.58
N THR A 164 15.42 4.02 -1.71
CA THR A 164 15.09 5.41 -2.06
C THR A 164 15.39 6.37 -0.91
N ILE A 165 15.15 5.97 0.35
CA ILE A 165 15.53 6.73 1.54
C ILE A 165 17.06 6.91 1.58
N LEU A 166 17.82 5.84 1.38
CA LEU A 166 19.28 5.91 1.34
C LEU A 166 19.76 6.83 0.23
N ARG A 167 19.23 6.68 -0.99
CA ARG A 167 19.55 7.57 -2.12
C ARG A 167 19.25 9.04 -1.78
N MET A 168 18.10 9.32 -1.19
CA MET A 168 17.73 10.68 -0.77
C MET A 168 18.64 11.20 0.34
N TYR A 169 19.09 10.35 1.25
CA TYR A 169 20.01 10.70 2.33
C TYR A 169 21.40 11.08 1.77
N TYR A 170 21.96 10.27 0.87
CA TYR A 170 23.27 10.54 0.26
C TYR A 170 23.26 11.70 -0.76
N THR A 171 22.11 11.99 -1.38
CA THR A 171 21.97 13.11 -2.33
C THR A 171 21.66 14.44 -1.62
N ARG A 172 21.38 14.43 -0.31
CA ARG A 172 21.26 15.68 0.44
C ARG A 172 22.66 16.32 0.48
N PRO A 173 22.82 17.57 -0.01
CA PRO A 173 24.06 18.29 0.24
C PRO A 173 24.25 18.32 1.75
N ILE A 174 25.41 17.88 2.21
CA ILE A 174 25.84 18.04 3.60
C ILE A 174 25.83 19.55 3.83
N ALA A 175 24.78 20.05 4.48
CA ALA A 175 24.80 21.39 5.02
C ALA A 175 25.85 21.33 6.13
N ASN A 176 27.07 21.75 5.78
CA ASN A 176 28.13 22.01 6.74
C ASN A 176 27.55 22.99 7.76
N HIS A 177 27.29 22.49 8.97
CA HIS A 177 27.08 23.31 10.15
C HIS A 177 28.43 23.70 10.72
#